data_AF-A0A1V2QFR3-F1
#
_entry.id   AF-A0A1V2QFR3-F1
#
_cell.length_a   1.000
_cell.length_b   1.000
_cell.length_c   1.000
_cell.angle_alpha   90.00
_cell.angle_beta   90.00
_cell.angle_gamma   90.00
#
_symmetry.space_group_name_H-M   'P 1'
#
loop_
_entity.id
_entity.type
_entity.pdbx_description
1 polymer ?
#
loop_
_entity_poly.entity_id
_entity_poly.type
_entity_poly.pdbx_seq_one_letter_code
_entity_poly.pdbx_strand_id
1 'polypeptide(L)'
;MVHNDFSPHNLLVDTSGTLTGILDFGDVVRTAVVFDLAIALSNLLRADAEDLWAAPLAWLRGYVRVRPVPDEELALLPLLCTARLVQRALIASWRAQRDPARAAYVLSHASRDWATAHAARTGLDTTADRILEVRR
;
A
#
# COMPACT_ATOMS: atom_id res chain seq x y z
N MET A 1 -12.22 -9.04 -8.93
CA MET A 1 -11.33 -9.97 -8.20
C MET A 1 -10.03 -9.20 -7.97
N VAL A 2 -9.51 -9.26 -6.75
CA VAL A 2 -8.30 -8.54 -6.33
C VAL A 2 -7.27 -9.56 -5.83
N HIS A 3 -5.99 -9.26 -5.96
CA HIS A 3 -4.90 -10.10 -5.48
C HIS A 3 -4.84 -10.16 -3.96
N ASN A 4 -5.19 -9.05 -3.28
CA ASN A 4 -5.25 -8.92 -1.83
C ASN A 4 -3.90 -9.00 -1.08
N ASP A 5 -2.80 -9.22 -1.80
CA ASP A 5 -1.43 -9.11 -1.28
C ASP A 5 -0.46 -8.59 -2.36
N PHE A 6 -0.90 -7.58 -3.13
CA PHE A 6 -0.08 -7.01 -4.21
C PHE A 6 1.05 -6.14 -3.66
N SER A 7 2.15 -6.79 -3.28
CA SER A 7 3.34 -6.16 -2.68
C SER A 7 4.59 -6.39 -3.55
N PRO A 8 5.67 -5.60 -3.36
CA PRO A 8 6.93 -5.83 -4.08
C PRO A 8 7.54 -7.23 -3.90
N HIS A 9 7.18 -7.93 -2.81
CA HIS A 9 7.66 -9.30 -2.56
C HIS A 9 6.99 -10.35 -3.45
N ASN A 10 5.85 -10.01 -4.07
CA ASN A 10 5.09 -10.89 -4.95
C ASN A 10 5.27 -10.52 -6.44
N LEU A 11 6.30 -9.72 -6.76
CA LEU A 11 6.65 -9.32 -8.12
C LEU A 11 7.99 -9.92 -8.53
N LEU A 12 8.06 -10.46 -9.75
CA LEU A 12 9.30 -10.90 -10.36
C LEU A 12 9.78 -9.88 -11.38
N VAL A 13 11.03 -9.46 -11.27
CA VAL A 13 11.69 -8.58 -12.22
C VAL A 13 12.94 -9.25 -12.78
N ASP A 14 13.20 -9.07 -14.07
CA ASP A 14 14.45 -9.52 -14.67
C ASP A 14 15.62 -8.56 -14.37
N THR A 15 16.81 -8.87 -14.91
CA THR A 15 18.02 -8.05 -14.72
C THR A 15 17.91 -6.65 -15.34
N SER A 16 16.96 -6.43 -16.25
CA SER A 16 16.69 -5.10 -16.84
C SER A 16 15.71 -4.28 -16.01
N GLY A 17 15.13 -4.87 -14.96
CA GLY A 17 14.08 -4.25 -14.15
C GLY A 17 12.68 -4.39 -14.76
N THR A 18 12.52 -5.22 -15.79
CA THR A 18 11.22 -5.47 -16.42
C THR A 18 10.43 -6.46 -15.59
N LEU A 19 9.14 -6.17 -15.33
CA LEU A 19 8.23 -7.08 -14.65
C LEU A 19 7.99 -8.33 -15.52
N THR A 20 8.32 -9.50 -14.99
CA THR A 20 8.20 -10.79 -15.69
C THR A 20 7.18 -11.73 -15.07
N GLY A 21 6.69 -11.44 -13.86
CA GLY A 21 5.70 -12.28 -13.21
C GLY A 21 5.09 -11.67 -11.95
N ILE A 22 3.94 -12.23 -11.57
CA ILE A 22 3.21 -11.95 -10.33
C ILE A 22 3.00 -13.30 -9.64
N LEU A 23 3.26 -13.34 -8.33
CA LEU A 23 3.21 -14.56 -7.51
C LEU A 23 2.12 -14.49 -6.45
N ASP A 24 1.86 -15.62 -5.81
CA ASP A 24 1.06 -15.74 -4.57
C ASP A 24 -0.40 -15.26 -4.65
N PHE A 25 -1.19 -15.97 -5.47
CA PHE A 25 -2.64 -15.76 -5.60
C PHE A 25 -3.46 -16.44 -4.48
N GLY A 26 -2.84 -16.83 -3.35
CA GLY A 26 -3.49 -17.55 -2.27
C GLY A 26 -4.59 -16.76 -1.55
N ASP A 27 -4.46 -15.43 -1.51
CA ASP A 27 -5.37 -14.52 -0.80
C ASP A 27 -6.39 -13.83 -1.72
N VAL A 28 -6.49 -14.26 -2.98
CA VAL A 28 -7.38 -13.67 -3.98
C VAL A 28 -8.84 -13.68 -3.52
N VAL A 29 -9.50 -12.53 -3.66
CA VAL A 29 -10.89 -12.37 -3.23
C VAL A 29 -11.72 -11.52 -4.20
N ARG A 30 -13.04 -11.69 -4.20
CA ARG A 30 -13.98 -10.82 -4.92
C ARG A 30 -14.41 -9.67 -4.01
N THR A 31 -13.84 -8.49 -4.26
CA THR A 31 -14.18 -7.22 -3.59
C THR A 31 -13.85 -6.03 -4.51
N ALA A 32 -13.98 -4.81 -4.01
CA ALA A 32 -13.67 -3.56 -4.71
C ALA A 32 -12.18 -3.46 -5.07
N VAL A 33 -11.87 -2.96 -6.28
CA VAL A 33 -10.49 -2.99 -6.78
C VAL A 33 -9.59 -1.94 -6.14
N VAL A 34 -10.17 -0.87 -5.59
CA VAL A 34 -9.43 0.11 -4.77
C VAL A 34 -8.62 -0.52 -3.64
N PHE A 35 -8.98 -1.70 -3.14
CA PHE A 35 -8.21 -2.37 -2.09
C PHE A 35 -6.84 -2.87 -2.57
N ASP A 36 -6.71 -3.37 -3.80
CA ASP A 36 -5.39 -3.72 -4.36
C ASP A 36 -4.52 -2.47 -4.54
N LEU A 37 -5.13 -1.34 -4.93
CA LEU A 37 -4.44 -0.07 -5.02
C LEU A 37 -3.95 0.39 -3.65
N ALA A 38 -4.81 0.36 -2.64
CA ALA A 38 -4.42 0.72 -1.29
C ALA A 38 -3.27 -0.16 -0.76
N ILE A 39 -3.30 -1.48 -1.05
CA ILE A 39 -2.20 -2.39 -0.71
C ILE A 39 -0.92 -1.98 -1.44
N ALA A 40 -0.97 -1.79 -2.76
CA ALA A 40 0.19 -1.41 -3.57
C ALA A 40 0.81 -0.09 -3.09
N LEU A 41 -0.01 0.95 -2.96
CA LEU A 41 0.42 2.28 -2.54
C LEU A 41 0.94 2.28 -1.10
N SER A 42 0.33 1.53 -0.19
CA SER A 42 0.82 1.43 1.20
C SER A 42 2.24 0.86 1.30
N ASN A 43 2.65 0.01 0.36
CA ASN A 43 4.02 -0.50 0.29
C ASN A 43 5.04 0.53 -0.22
N LEU A 44 4.56 1.60 -0.87
CA LEU A 44 5.39 2.69 -1.38
C LEU A 44 5.45 3.90 -0.43
N LEU A 45 4.55 3.98 0.55
CA LEU A 45 4.55 5.03 1.56
C LEU A 45 5.77 4.89 2.48
N ARG A 46 6.43 6.02 2.75
CA ARG A 46 7.62 6.11 3.57
C ARG A 46 7.60 7.34 4.47
N ALA A 47 7.60 7.12 5.78
CA ALA A 47 7.63 8.22 6.77
C ALA A 47 8.91 9.08 6.70
N ASP A 48 10.00 8.54 6.15
CA ASP A 48 11.29 9.23 6.03
C ASP A 48 11.50 9.92 4.67
N ALA A 49 10.50 9.87 3.78
CA ALA A 49 10.54 10.62 2.53
C ALA A 49 10.19 12.10 2.75
N GLU A 50 10.79 12.98 1.95
CA GLU A 50 10.45 14.41 1.93
C GLU A 50 8.98 14.64 1.57
N ASP A 51 8.48 13.91 0.56
CA ASP A 51 7.05 13.81 0.26
C ASP A 51 6.61 12.36 0.31
N LEU A 52 5.85 12.05 1.36
CA LEU A 52 5.26 10.74 1.63
C LEU A 52 4.54 10.14 0.41
N TRP A 53 3.90 10.98 -0.41
CA TRP A 53 3.04 10.54 -1.52
C TRP A 53 3.68 10.64 -2.91
N ALA A 54 4.92 11.13 -3.04
CA ALA A 54 5.55 11.31 -4.35
C ALA A 54 5.65 9.99 -5.15
N ALA A 55 6.20 8.94 -4.55
CA ALA A 55 6.32 7.63 -5.19
C ALA A 55 4.96 6.92 -5.40
N PRO A 56 4.04 6.87 -4.41
CA PRO A 56 2.68 6.39 -4.62
C PRO A 56 1.94 7.07 -5.78
N LEU A 57 2.03 8.40 -5.89
CA LEU A 57 1.36 9.15 -6.97
C LEU A 57 1.97 8.83 -8.33
N ALA A 58 3.30 8.71 -8.44
CA ALA A 58 3.95 8.30 -9.68
C ALA A 58 3.50 6.90 -10.13
N TRP A 59 3.40 5.96 -9.20
CA TRP A 59 2.89 4.61 -9.49
C TRP A 59 1.41 4.64 -9.91
N LEU A 60 0.56 5.37 -9.18
CA LEU A 60 -0.87 5.48 -9.46
C LEU A 60 -1.14 6.08 -10.85
N ARG A 61 -0.36 7.08 -11.28
CA ARG A 61 -0.42 7.65 -12.64
C ARG A 61 -0.25 6.58 -13.72
N GLY A 62 0.65 5.61 -13.50
CA GLY A 62 0.84 4.49 -14.41
C GLY A 62 -0.39 3.56 -14.43
N TYR A 63 -0.92 3.22 -13.25
CA TYR A 63 -2.08 2.33 -13.15
C TYR A 63 -3.33 2.90 -13.83
N VAL A 64 -3.68 4.15 -13.52
CA VAL A 64 -4.94 4.74 -14.00
C VAL A 64 -4.97 4.96 -15.53
N ARG A 65 -3.81 5.00 -16.18
CA ARG A 65 -3.69 5.03 -17.65
C ARG A 65 -4.13 3.72 -18.31
N VAL A 66 -4.02 2.59 -17.61
CA VAL A 66 -4.40 1.27 -18.11
C VAL A 66 -5.82 0.92 -17.67
N ARG A 67 -6.16 1.24 -16.42
CA ARG A 67 -7.47 0.92 -15.84
C ARG A 67 -8.07 2.15 -15.16
N PRO A 68 -9.14 2.74 -15.71
CA PRO A 68 -9.90 3.79 -15.04
C PRO A 68 -10.47 3.31 -13.70
N VAL A 69 -10.39 4.16 -12.67
CA VAL A 69 -10.87 3.88 -11.31
C VAL A 69 -11.72 5.06 -10.85
N PRO A 70 -13.00 4.92 -10.52
CA PRO A 70 -13.89 6.05 -10.24
C PRO A 70 -13.31 7.05 -9.24
N ASP A 71 -13.65 8.32 -9.38
CA ASP A 71 -13.08 9.41 -8.57
C ASP A 71 -13.44 9.23 -7.08
N GLU A 72 -14.64 8.71 -6.81
CA GLU A 72 -15.08 8.33 -5.48
C GLU A 72 -14.24 7.20 -4.86
N GLU A 73 -13.72 6.26 -5.66
CA GLU A 73 -12.80 5.23 -5.18
C GLU A 73 -11.39 5.81 -4.98
N LEU A 74 -10.93 6.67 -5.88
CA LEU A 74 -9.61 7.32 -5.78
C LEU A 74 -9.51 8.23 -4.54
N ALA A 75 -10.57 9.00 -4.25
CA ALA A 75 -10.62 9.88 -3.08
C ALA A 75 -10.49 9.13 -1.75
N LEU A 76 -10.81 7.83 -1.71
CA LEU A 76 -10.68 6.99 -0.51
C LEU A 76 -9.26 6.46 -0.28
N LEU A 77 -8.37 6.53 -1.28
CA LEU A 77 -7.03 5.93 -1.18
C LEU A 77 -6.18 6.42 0.00
N PRO A 78 -6.17 7.71 0.40
CA PRO A 78 -5.40 8.15 1.57
C PRO A 78 -5.84 7.44 2.85
N LEU A 79 -7.15 7.33 3.05
CA LEU A 79 -7.74 6.64 4.19
C LEU A 79 -7.44 5.14 4.14
N LEU A 80 -7.67 4.51 2.99
CA LEU A 80 -7.48 3.06 2.81
C LEU A 80 -6.01 2.64 2.97
N CYS A 81 -5.06 3.43 2.46
CA CYS A 81 -3.63 3.17 2.67
C CYS A 81 -3.25 3.28 4.15
N THR A 82 -3.76 4.31 4.83
CA THR A 82 -3.54 4.48 6.28
C THR A 82 -4.12 3.31 7.08
N ALA A 83 -5.35 2.90 6.76
CA ALA A 83 -5.99 1.74 7.38
C ALA A 83 -5.20 0.44 7.13
N ARG A 84 -4.66 0.26 5.92
CA ARG A 84 -3.83 -0.91 5.58
C ARG A 84 -2.53 -0.96 6.37
N LEU A 85 -1.86 0.18 6.59
CA LEU A 85 -0.67 0.26 7.44
C LEU A 85 -0.99 -0.10 8.89
N VAL A 86 -2.08 0.43 9.44
CA VAL A 86 -2.56 0.09 10.79
C VAL A 86 -2.87 -1.41 10.89
N GLN A 87 -3.58 -1.98 9.91
CA GLN A 87 -3.90 -3.40 9.87
C GLN A 87 -2.62 -4.26 9.91
N ARG A 88 -1.61 -3.93 9.11
CA ARG A 88 -0.32 -4.64 9.11
C ARG A 88 0.37 -4.57 10.46
N ALA A 89 0.43 -3.38 11.06
CA ALA A 89 1.07 -3.17 12.35
C ALA A 89 0.36 -3.95 13.48
N LEU A 90 -0.98 -3.99 13.47
CA LEU A 90 -1.78 -4.77 14.42
C LEU A 90 -1.56 -6.28 14.26
N ILE A 91 -1.59 -6.80 13.02
CA ILE A 91 -1.31 -8.22 12.74
C ILE A 91 0.10 -8.59 13.18
N ALA A 92 1.09 -7.74 12.89
CA ALA A 92 2.47 -7.93 13.32
C ALA A 92 2.59 -7.99 14.86
N SER A 93 1.93 -7.07 15.55
CA SER A 93 1.89 -7.04 17.02
C SER A 93 1.25 -8.30 17.61
N TRP A 94 0.16 -8.78 17.02
CA TRP A 94 -0.49 -10.02 17.41
C TRP A 94 0.38 -11.26 17.15
N ARG A 95 1.09 -11.32 16.01
CA ARG A 95 2.03 -12.40 15.69
C ARG A 95 3.18 -12.46 16.68
N ALA A 96 3.73 -11.31 17.08
CA ALA A 96 4.80 -11.23 18.06
C ALA A 96 4.41 -11.79 19.44
N GLN A 97 3.13 -11.66 19.84
CA GLN A 97 2.62 -12.25 21.08
C GLN A 97 2.52 -13.79 21.01
N ARG A 98 2.34 -14.35 19.81
CA ARG A 98 2.17 -15.80 19.60
C ARG A 98 3.48 -16.54 19.36
N ASP A 99 4.45 -15.87 18.73
CA ASP A 99 5.77 -16.41 18.43
C ASP A 99 6.85 -15.46 18.97
N PRO A 100 7.19 -15.54 20.28
CA PRO A 100 8.19 -14.67 20.88
C PRO A 100 9.57 -14.76 20.23
N ALA A 101 9.92 -15.90 19.64
CA ALA A 101 11.20 -16.09 18.97
C ALA A 101 11.35 -15.21 17.72
N ARG A 102 10.23 -14.88 17.05
CA ARG A 102 10.19 -13.99 15.88
C ARG A 102 9.76 -12.55 16.20
N ALA A 103 9.46 -12.25 17.46
CA ALA A 103 8.87 -10.98 17.87
C ALA A 103 9.70 -9.77 17.43
N ALA A 104 11.03 -9.78 17.65
CA ALA A 104 11.89 -8.65 17.30
C ALA A 104 11.84 -8.30 15.80
N TYR A 105 11.90 -9.32 14.94
CA TYR A 105 11.81 -9.14 13.49
C TYR A 105 10.46 -8.55 13.08
N VAL A 106 9.35 -9.14 13.55
CA VAL A 106 8.00 -8.72 13.17
C VAL A 106 7.67 -7.31 13.72
N LEU A 107 8.09 -7.00 14.95
CA LEU A 107 7.89 -5.68 15.55
C LEU A 107 8.71 -4.59 14.87
N SER A 108 9.89 -4.91 14.31
CA SER A 108 10.66 -3.93 13.52
C SER A 108 9.93 -3.48 12.24
N HIS A 109 9.08 -4.34 11.67
CA HIS A 109 8.21 -3.96 10.53
C HIS A 109 7.00 -3.16 11.04
N ALA A 110 6.40 -3.58 12.15
CA ALA A 110 5.28 -2.88 12.77
C ALA A 110 5.63 -1.44 13.16
N SER A 111 6.85 -1.18 13.67
CA SER A 111 7.28 0.17 14.06
C SER A 111 7.34 1.12 12.85
N ARG A 112 7.82 0.64 11.70
CA ARG A 112 7.81 1.40 10.44
C ARG A 112 6.39 1.68 9.95
N ASP A 113 5.53 0.67 10.01
CA ASP A 113 4.12 0.82 9.60
C ASP A 113 3.37 1.81 10.51
N TRP A 114 3.63 1.79 11.82
CA TRP A 114 3.07 2.77 12.77
C TRP A 114 3.54 4.19 12.47
N ALA A 115 4.84 4.40 12.27
CA ALA A 115 5.38 5.72 11.93
C ALA A 115 4.78 6.26 10.61
N THR A 116 4.68 5.39 9.60
CA THR A 116 4.11 5.75 8.30
C THR A 116 2.61 6.01 8.38
N ALA A 117 1.84 5.23 9.15
CA ALA A 117 0.42 5.48 9.38
C ALA A 117 0.20 6.81 10.12
N HIS A 118 1.06 7.13 11.10
CA HIS A 118 0.99 8.40 11.82
C HIS A 118 1.30 9.61 10.93
N ALA A 119 2.20 9.46 9.96
CA ALA A 119 2.42 10.50 8.95
C ALA A 119 1.25 10.60 7.96
N ALA A 120 0.74 9.45 7.50
CA ALA A 120 -0.32 9.39 6.49
C ALA A 120 -1.69 9.87 6.97
N ARG A 121 -1.99 9.77 8.28
CA ARG A 121 -3.28 10.20 8.85
C ARG A 121 -3.51 11.71 8.80
N THR A 122 -2.47 12.52 8.58
CA THR A 122 -2.59 13.98 8.49
C THR A 122 -2.77 14.41 7.04
N GLY A 123 -3.69 15.35 6.78
CA GLY A 123 -3.89 15.88 5.43
C GLY A 123 -4.54 14.89 4.45
N LEU A 124 -5.45 14.04 4.93
CA LEU A 124 -6.16 13.05 4.09
C LEU A 124 -6.91 13.74 2.95
N ASP A 125 -7.65 14.81 3.22
CA ASP A 125 -8.42 15.55 2.21
C ASP A 125 -7.49 16.19 1.15
N THR A 126 -6.44 16.89 1.60
CA THR A 126 -5.43 17.47 0.70
C THR A 126 -4.74 16.40 -0.16
N THR A 127 -4.51 15.21 0.40
CA THR A 127 -3.94 14.09 -0.36
C THR A 127 -4.95 13.53 -1.37
N ALA A 128 -6.23 13.46 -1.00
CA ALA A 128 -7.30 13.04 -1.91
C ALA A 128 -7.38 13.98 -3.12
N ASP A 129 -7.29 15.30 -2.90
CA ASP A 129 -7.24 16.28 -3.98
C ASP A 129 -6.05 16.03 -4.93
N ARG A 130 -4.85 15.83 -4.38
CA ARG A 130 -3.64 15.49 -5.16
C ARG A 130 -3.80 14.18 -5.96
N ILE A 131 -4.50 13.20 -5.40
CA ILE A 131 -4.76 11.93 -6.08
C ILE A 131 -5.73 12.12 -7.25
N LEU A 132 -6.75 12.96 -7.12
CA LEU A 132 -7.70 13.25 -8.20
C LEU A 132 -7.02 13.96 -9.38
N GLU A 133 -5.94 14.71 -9.12
CA GLU A 133 -5.13 15.36 -10.16
C GLU A 133 -4.28 14.40 -11.00
N VAL A 134 -4.06 13.16 -10.57
CA VAL A 134 -3.29 12.13 -11.29
C VAL A 134 -3.82 11.85 -12.71
N ARG A 135 -5.09 12.17 -12.94
CA ARG A 135 -5.78 11.99 -14.23
C ARG A 135 -5.59 13.17 -15.21
N ARG A 136 -5.11 14.31 -14.72
CA ARG A 136 -4.85 15.52 -15.53
C ARG A 136 -3.48 15.42 -16.18
#